data_AF-A0A8K0XXE5-F1
#
_entry.id   AF-A0A8K0XXE5-F1
#
_cell.length_a   1.000
_cell.length_b   1.000
_cell.length_c   1.000
_cell.angle_alpha   90.00
_cell.angle_beta   90.00
_cell.angle_gamma   90.00
#
_symmetry.space_group_name_H-M   'P 1'
#
loop_
_entity.id
_entity.type
_entity.pdbx_description
1 polymer ?
#
loop_
_entity_poly.entity_id
_entity_poly.type
_entity_poly.pdbx_seq_one_letter_code
_entity_poly.pdbx_strand_id
1 'polypeptide(L)'
;MSVRLVLAKGREKSLLRRHPWVFSGAVAHVEGKANAGETVEVVDHKGNWLARAAWSPSSQIRARVWTFDPTESIDIAFFTRRLQRAQQWRAQLAQRDGLDSYRLIAGESDGLPGVTIDRFGDFIVLQLLSAGAEYQRPALVSALQQSYPQCSIYERSDVSVRKKEGLEPVQGPISGSLPPALMAIEEHGMKLLVDIKGGHKTGYYLDQRDSRLATRRYVAGKRVLNCFSYTGGFAISALIGQCRQVISVDTSQEALDIARQNITLNQLDPAKAEFVRDDVFKLLRRYRDQGEKFDVIVMDPPKFVENKNQLMGACRGYKDINMLAFQLLNPGGVLLTFSCSGLMTSDLFQKIIADAAVDAGRDVQFIEQFRQAADHPVISSYPEGLYLKGFACRVM
;
A
#
# COMPACT_ATOMS: atom_id res chain seq x y z
N MET A 1 -35.75 17.11 0.79
CA MET A 1 -35.61 15.82 1.49
C MET A 1 -34.31 15.20 1.05
N SER A 2 -33.47 14.73 1.98
CA SER A 2 -32.23 14.01 1.63
C SER A 2 -32.55 12.69 0.93
N VAL A 3 -31.76 12.32 -0.08
CA VAL A 3 -31.91 11.04 -0.79
C VAL A 3 -31.64 9.89 0.19
N ARG A 4 -32.48 8.85 0.15
CA ARG A 4 -32.37 7.69 1.05
C ARG A 4 -32.05 6.43 0.26
N LEU A 5 -31.06 5.69 0.74
CA LEU A 5 -30.71 4.36 0.25
C LEU A 5 -31.33 3.32 1.19
N VAL A 6 -32.30 2.55 0.69
CA VAL A 6 -33.04 1.57 1.48
C VAL A 6 -32.43 0.19 1.30
N LEU A 7 -32.02 -0.44 2.39
CA LEU A 7 -31.48 -1.80 2.36
C LEU A 7 -32.57 -2.87 2.29
N ALA A 8 -32.29 -3.97 1.61
CA ALA A 8 -33.17 -5.13 1.62
C ALA A 8 -33.21 -5.76 3.02
N LYS A 9 -34.35 -6.39 3.37
CA LYS A 9 -34.59 -6.99 4.70
C LYS A 9 -33.46 -7.95 5.09
N GLY A 10 -32.84 -7.71 6.25
CA GLY A 10 -31.77 -8.56 6.80
C GLY A 10 -30.38 -8.26 6.24
N ARG A 11 -30.24 -7.30 5.32
CA ARG A 11 -28.96 -6.87 4.73
C ARG A 11 -28.30 -5.71 5.47
N GLU A 12 -28.92 -5.20 6.53
CA GLU A 12 -28.38 -4.17 7.43
C GLU A 12 -27.26 -4.67 8.35
N LYS A 13 -27.09 -6.00 8.49
CA LYS A 13 -26.14 -6.62 9.43
C LYS A 13 -24.70 -6.11 9.30
N SER A 14 -24.23 -5.81 8.08
CA SER A 14 -22.88 -5.27 7.87
C SER A 14 -22.73 -3.87 8.48
N LEU A 15 -23.72 -3.00 8.33
CA LEU A 15 -23.72 -1.67 8.93
C LEU A 15 -23.87 -1.70 10.45
N LEU A 16 -24.63 -2.66 11.00
CA LEU A 16 -24.68 -2.89 12.45
C LEU A 16 -23.32 -3.32 13.02
N ARG A 17 -22.46 -3.93 12.20
CA ARG A 17 -21.05 -4.23 12.52
C ARG A 17 -20.09 -3.12 12.10
N ARG A 18 -20.62 -1.95 11.72
CA ARG A 18 -19.89 -0.75 11.29
C ARG A 18 -18.99 -0.97 10.08
N HIS A 19 -19.32 -1.95 9.23
CA HIS A 19 -18.61 -2.15 7.98
C HIS A 19 -18.81 -0.92 7.07
N PRO A 20 -17.76 -0.37 6.45
CA PRO A 20 -17.86 0.89 5.72
C PRO A 20 -18.53 0.77 4.36
N TRP A 21 -18.69 -0.44 3.80
CA TRP A 21 -19.27 -0.65 2.47
C TRP A 21 -20.68 -1.19 2.50
N VAL A 22 -21.51 -0.66 1.59
CA VAL A 22 -22.80 -1.19 1.19
C VAL A 22 -22.67 -1.72 -0.24
N PHE A 23 -22.83 -3.03 -0.44
CA PHE A 23 -22.75 -3.64 -1.76
C PHE A 23 -24.06 -3.48 -2.54
N SER A 24 -23.98 -3.43 -3.88
CA SER A 24 -25.11 -3.30 -4.80
C SER A 24 -26.24 -4.29 -4.50
N GLY A 25 -25.91 -5.57 -4.31
CA GLY A 25 -26.87 -6.63 -3.97
C GLY A 25 -27.48 -6.56 -2.56
N ALA A 26 -27.12 -5.57 -1.73
CA ALA A 26 -27.77 -5.30 -0.45
C ALA A 26 -28.85 -4.20 -0.54
N VAL A 27 -28.88 -3.45 -1.65
CA VAL A 27 -29.79 -2.31 -1.83
C VAL A 27 -31.13 -2.81 -2.37
N ALA A 28 -32.24 -2.43 -1.74
CA ALA A 28 -33.58 -2.71 -2.24
C ALA A 28 -33.99 -1.68 -3.31
N HIS A 29 -33.90 -0.40 -2.97
CA HIS A 29 -34.15 0.72 -3.88
C HIS A 29 -33.55 2.01 -3.30
N VAL A 30 -33.57 3.07 -4.10
CA VAL A 30 -33.17 4.43 -3.70
C VAL A 30 -34.39 5.33 -3.83
N GLU A 31 -34.66 6.12 -2.79
CA GLU A 31 -35.74 7.10 -2.76
C GLU A 31 -35.17 8.49 -3.02
N GLY A 32 -35.59 9.10 -4.14
CA GLY A 32 -35.00 10.33 -4.66
C GLY A 32 -33.94 10.09 -5.74
N LYS A 33 -33.26 11.15 -6.16
CA LYS A 33 -32.20 11.10 -7.17
C LYS A 33 -30.93 11.74 -6.60
N ALA A 34 -29.84 10.98 -6.54
CA ALA A 34 -28.53 11.45 -6.09
C ALA A 34 -27.53 11.38 -7.25
N ASN A 35 -26.67 12.39 -7.33
CA ASN A 35 -25.51 12.39 -8.21
C ASN A 35 -24.42 11.45 -7.71
N ALA A 36 -23.51 11.05 -8.59
CA ALA A 36 -22.36 10.23 -8.19
C ALA A 36 -21.54 10.96 -7.11
N GLY A 37 -21.32 10.27 -5.99
CA GLY A 37 -20.58 10.74 -4.83
C GLY A 37 -21.38 11.59 -3.83
N GLU A 38 -22.61 11.96 -4.17
CA GLU A 38 -23.47 12.75 -3.29
C GLU A 38 -23.75 12.02 -1.97
N THR A 39 -23.85 12.80 -0.89
CA THR A 39 -24.14 12.29 0.44
C THR A 39 -25.61 11.87 0.56
N VAL A 40 -25.83 10.62 0.95
CA VAL A 40 -27.15 10.01 1.12
C VAL A 40 -27.29 9.41 2.52
N GLU A 41 -28.53 9.30 2.99
CA GLU A 41 -28.84 8.57 4.22
C GLU A 41 -29.07 7.10 3.90
N VAL A 42 -28.54 6.19 4.72
CA VAL A 42 -28.77 4.75 4.60
C VAL A 42 -29.73 4.31 5.69
N VAL A 43 -30.81 3.64 5.28
CA VAL A 43 -31.87 3.16 6.18
C VAL A 43 -32.13 1.67 5.98
N ASP A 44 -32.64 1.00 7.02
CA ASP A 44 -33.12 -0.37 6.89
C ASP A 44 -34.47 -0.45 6.13
N HIS A 45 -34.95 -1.67 5.90
CA HIS A 45 -36.23 -1.91 5.22
C HIS A 45 -37.48 -1.34 5.94
N LYS A 46 -37.37 -0.91 7.20
CA LYS A 46 -38.43 -0.28 7.99
C LYS A 46 -38.27 1.25 8.04
N GLY A 47 -37.22 1.80 7.45
CA GLY A 47 -36.92 3.23 7.46
C GLY A 47 -36.09 3.69 8.67
N ASN A 48 -35.57 2.78 9.50
CA ASN A 48 -34.69 3.17 10.60
C ASN A 48 -33.33 3.63 10.06
N TRP A 49 -32.83 4.74 10.58
CA TRP A 49 -31.52 5.29 10.20
C TRP A 49 -30.37 4.38 10.61
N LEU A 50 -29.40 4.16 9.72
CA LEU A 50 -28.22 3.33 9.95
C LEU A 50 -26.90 4.09 9.84
N ALA A 51 -26.76 4.92 8.81
CA ALA A 51 -25.51 5.62 8.49
C ALA A 51 -25.73 6.74 7.48
N ARG A 52 -24.73 7.63 7.34
CA ARG A 52 -24.62 8.60 6.25
C ARG A 52 -23.44 8.23 5.36
N ALA A 53 -23.68 8.14 4.05
CA ALA A 53 -22.75 7.54 3.09
C ALA A 53 -22.65 8.33 1.78
N ALA A 54 -21.58 8.15 1.02
CA ALA A 54 -21.52 8.60 -0.37
C ALA A 54 -22.09 7.54 -1.31
N TRP A 55 -22.95 7.98 -2.24
CA TRP A 55 -23.55 7.15 -3.27
C TRP A 55 -22.60 6.89 -4.45
N SER A 56 -22.51 5.66 -4.95
CA SER A 56 -21.71 5.31 -6.13
C SER A 56 -22.49 4.49 -7.16
N PRO A 57 -23.12 5.14 -8.17
CA PRO A 57 -24.04 4.47 -9.10
C PRO A 57 -23.36 3.51 -10.09
N SER A 58 -22.05 3.63 -10.29
CA SER A 58 -21.30 2.79 -11.24
C SER A 58 -20.56 1.63 -10.56
N SER A 59 -20.42 1.68 -9.23
CA SER A 59 -19.63 0.70 -8.46
C SER A 59 -20.50 -0.44 -7.90
N GLN A 60 -19.85 -1.60 -7.71
CA GLN A 60 -20.42 -2.70 -6.91
C GLN A 60 -20.45 -2.37 -5.42
N ILE A 61 -19.53 -1.50 -4.95
CA ILE A 61 -19.61 -0.87 -3.64
C ILE A 61 -20.51 0.35 -3.81
N ARG A 62 -21.79 0.13 -3.58
CA ARG A 62 -22.87 1.04 -3.98
C ARG A 62 -22.99 2.26 -3.08
N ALA A 63 -22.53 2.14 -1.84
CA ALA A 63 -22.30 3.27 -0.96
C ALA A 63 -21.11 3.01 -0.03
N ARG A 64 -20.41 4.08 0.35
CA ARG A 64 -19.37 4.04 1.39
C ARG A 64 -19.71 4.99 2.53
N VAL A 65 -19.66 4.50 3.76
CA VAL A 65 -20.12 5.22 4.96
C VAL A 65 -19.10 6.27 5.41
N TRP A 66 -19.53 7.52 5.49
CA TRP A 66 -18.74 8.60 6.10
C TRP A 66 -18.84 8.58 7.62
N THR A 67 -20.05 8.38 8.14
CA THR A 67 -20.30 8.39 9.58
C THR A 67 -21.50 7.53 9.98
N PHE A 68 -21.42 7.05 11.22
CA PHE A 68 -22.50 6.36 11.93
C PHE A 68 -23.09 7.26 13.04
N ASP A 69 -22.73 8.54 13.07
CA ASP A 69 -23.35 9.55 13.94
C ASP A 69 -24.47 10.27 13.16
N PRO A 70 -25.75 10.18 13.59
CA PRO A 70 -26.86 10.81 12.89
C PRO A 70 -26.75 12.34 12.84
N THR A 71 -26.05 12.95 13.79
CA THR A 71 -25.89 14.41 13.93
C THR A 71 -24.70 14.98 13.15
N GLU A 72 -23.78 14.13 12.67
CA GLU A 72 -22.54 14.58 12.04
C GLU A 72 -22.72 14.88 10.54
N SER A 73 -22.77 16.15 10.16
CA SER A 73 -22.73 16.59 8.76
C SER A 73 -21.39 16.29 8.09
N ILE A 74 -21.40 16.07 6.77
CA ILE A 74 -20.19 15.83 5.95
C ILE A 74 -19.79 17.13 5.27
N ASP A 75 -18.99 17.92 5.97
CA ASP A 75 -18.53 19.26 5.57
C ASP A 75 -17.02 19.42 5.82
N ILE A 76 -16.50 20.64 5.65
CA ILE A 76 -15.08 20.95 5.90
C ILE A 76 -14.69 20.57 7.34
N ALA A 77 -15.55 20.84 8.33
CA ALA A 77 -15.26 20.53 9.72
C ALA A 77 -15.18 19.02 9.97
N PHE A 78 -15.99 18.20 9.30
CA PHE A 78 -15.86 16.74 9.30
C PHE A 78 -14.48 16.29 8.84
N PHE A 79 -14.01 16.79 7.69
CA PHE A 79 -12.69 16.42 7.17
C PHE A 79 -11.57 16.92 8.09
N THR A 80 -11.66 18.14 8.61
CA THR A 80 -10.69 18.67 9.59
C THR A 80 -10.58 17.78 10.82
N ARG A 81 -11.71 17.35 11.42
CA ARG A 81 -11.70 16.43 12.58
C ARG A 81 -11.07 15.08 12.24
N ARG A 82 -11.35 14.50 11.07
CA ARG A 82 -10.75 13.23 10.64
C ARG A 82 -9.24 13.36 10.38
N LEU A 83 -8.80 14.44 9.73
CA LEU A 83 -7.39 14.74 9.51
C LEU A 83 -6.63 14.92 10.82
N GLN A 84 -7.17 15.69 11.77
CA GLN A 84 -6.57 15.89 13.09
C GLN A 84 -6.40 14.57 13.85
N ARG A 85 -7.45 13.72 13.87
CA ARG A 85 -7.39 12.40 14.51
C ARG A 85 -6.30 11.52 13.91
N ALA A 86 -6.20 11.48 12.58
CA ALA A 86 -5.19 10.68 11.91
C ALA A 86 -3.77 11.23 12.14
N GLN A 87 -3.61 12.55 12.13
CA GLN A 87 -2.33 13.24 12.39
C GLN A 87 -1.81 12.97 13.81
N GLN A 88 -2.67 12.89 14.81
CA GLN A 88 -2.26 12.56 16.18
C GLN A 88 -1.52 11.21 16.25
N TRP A 89 -2.02 10.19 15.55
CA TRP A 89 -1.34 8.90 15.48
C TRP A 89 -0.01 9.00 14.72
N ARG A 90 0.00 9.66 13.57
CA ARG A 90 1.20 9.75 12.73
C ARG A 90 2.29 10.62 13.35
N ALA A 91 1.94 11.62 14.15
CA ALA A 91 2.91 12.41 14.91
C ALA A 91 3.69 11.55 15.90
N GLN A 92 3.02 10.61 16.59
CA GLN A 92 3.68 9.66 17.48
C GLN A 92 4.63 8.73 16.72
N LEU A 93 4.21 8.22 15.55
CA LEU A 93 5.05 7.40 14.69
C LEU A 93 6.26 8.17 14.17
N ALA A 94 6.05 9.40 13.68
CA ALA A 94 7.09 10.27 13.16
C ALA A 94 8.18 10.55 14.20
N GLN A 95 7.77 10.84 15.44
CA GLN A 95 8.70 11.05 16.54
C GLN A 95 9.45 9.77 16.93
N ARG A 96 8.74 8.63 17.03
CA ARG A 96 9.33 7.35 17.45
C ARG A 96 10.33 6.80 16.42
N ASP A 97 9.96 6.87 15.15
CA ASP A 97 10.66 6.18 14.06
C ASP A 97 11.55 7.12 13.23
N GLY A 98 11.59 8.41 13.57
CA GLY A 98 12.34 9.43 12.84
C GLY A 98 11.83 9.58 11.41
N LEU A 99 10.54 9.87 11.25
CA LEU A 99 9.88 9.98 9.94
C LEU A 99 9.61 11.44 9.59
N ASP A 100 9.97 11.85 8.39
CA ASP A 100 9.44 13.07 7.77
C ASP A 100 8.26 12.79 6.81
N SER A 101 8.00 11.51 6.55
CA SER A 101 7.08 11.03 5.54
C SER A 101 6.31 9.79 6.00
N TYR A 102 5.00 9.77 5.77
CA TYR A 102 4.09 8.73 6.24
C TYR A 102 2.74 8.80 5.55
N ARG A 103 1.99 7.70 5.58
CA ARG A 103 0.57 7.70 5.20
C ARG A 103 -0.24 8.42 6.26
N LEU A 104 -0.75 9.61 5.92
CA LEU A 104 -1.62 10.39 6.79
C LEU A 104 -3.02 9.77 6.89
N ILE A 105 -3.66 9.49 5.74
CA ILE A 105 -5.00 8.87 5.67
C ILE A 105 -4.93 7.56 4.89
N ALA A 106 -5.40 6.48 5.51
CA ALA A 106 -5.52 5.14 4.93
C ALA A 106 -7.00 4.75 4.69
N GLY A 107 -7.73 5.57 3.92
CA GLY A 107 -9.08 5.26 3.46
C GLY A 107 -10.07 4.99 4.58
N GLU A 108 -10.77 3.86 4.45
CA GLU A 108 -11.73 3.34 5.40
C GLU A 108 -11.16 3.26 6.82
N SER A 109 -9.87 2.93 6.98
CA SER A 109 -9.26 2.73 8.29
C SER A 109 -9.11 3.99 9.13
N ASP A 110 -9.04 5.15 8.47
CA ASP A 110 -9.04 6.47 9.12
C ASP A 110 -10.42 7.15 9.05
N GLY A 111 -11.46 6.41 8.64
CA GLY A 111 -12.83 6.89 8.56
C GLY A 111 -13.09 7.83 7.39
N LEU A 112 -12.27 7.75 6.32
CA LEU A 112 -12.45 8.49 5.07
C LEU A 112 -12.45 7.54 3.86
N PRO A 113 -13.50 6.75 3.63
CA PRO A 113 -13.51 5.71 2.60
C PRO A 113 -13.17 6.21 1.19
N GLY A 114 -12.17 5.58 0.57
CA GLY A 114 -11.70 5.95 -0.76
C GLY A 114 -10.84 7.22 -0.81
N VAL A 115 -10.44 7.80 0.32
CA VAL A 115 -9.44 8.88 0.37
C VAL A 115 -8.13 8.30 0.89
N THR A 116 -7.06 8.39 0.11
CA THR A 116 -5.69 8.09 0.56
C THR A 116 -4.88 9.37 0.55
N ILE A 117 -4.12 9.62 1.62
CA ILE A 117 -3.24 10.78 1.71
C ILE A 117 -1.89 10.34 2.25
N ASP A 118 -0.84 10.55 1.48
CA ASP A 118 0.54 10.38 1.92
C ASP A 118 1.20 11.75 2.10
N ARG A 119 2.00 11.90 3.16
CA ARG A 119 2.83 13.07 3.41
C ARG A 119 4.27 12.74 3.05
N PHE A 120 4.89 13.59 2.24
CA PHE A 120 6.32 13.54 1.90
C PHE A 120 6.95 14.89 2.25
N GLY A 121 7.55 15.01 3.44
CA GLY A 121 8.01 16.29 3.97
C GLY A 121 6.90 17.36 3.99
N ASP A 122 7.08 18.40 3.19
CA ASP A 122 6.13 19.51 3.03
C ASP A 122 5.10 19.30 1.89
N PHE A 123 5.00 18.09 1.34
CA PHE A 123 4.02 17.74 0.32
C PHE A 123 2.95 16.79 0.86
N ILE A 124 1.70 17.11 0.54
CA ILE A 124 0.52 16.27 0.75
C ILE A 124 0.09 15.72 -0.59
N VAL A 125 0.14 14.39 -0.76
CA VAL A 125 -0.22 13.71 -2.00
C VAL A 125 -1.52 12.94 -1.81
N LEU A 126 -2.55 13.31 -2.57
CA LEU A 126 -3.88 12.74 -2.48
C LEU A 126 -4.11 11.68 -3.55
N GLN A 127 -4.86 10.64 -3.20
CA GLN A 127 -5.61 9.83 -4.14
C GLN A 127 -7.08 9.79 -3.73
N LEU A 128 -7.96 10.20 -4.64
CA LEU A 128 -9.40 10.12 -4.48
C LEU A 128 -9.87 8.93 -5.33
N LEU A 129 -10.31 7.87 -4.67
CA LEU A 129 -10.49 6.55 -5.28
C LEU A 129 -11.94 6.10 -5.33
N SER A 130 -12.86 6.84 -4.70
CA SER A 130 -14.30 6.59 -4.67
C SER A 130 -15.09 7.77 -5.23
N ALA A 131 -16.32 7.53 -5.68
CA ALA A 131 -17.22 8.61 -6.11
C ALA A 131 -17.39 9.67 -5.00
N GLY A 132 -17.51 9.23 -3.74
CA GLY A 132 -17.61 10.13 -2.58
C GLY A 132 -16.37 10.99 -2.36
N ALA A 133 -15.18 10.40 -2.48
CA ALA A 133 -13.92 11.12 -2.34
C ALA A 133 -13.80 12.22 -3.40
N GLU A 134 -14.16 11.92 -4.65
CA GLU A 134 -14.18 12.90 -5.74
C GLU A 134 -15.20 14.01 -5.50
N TYR A 135 -16.44 13.68 -5.14
CA TYR A 135 -17.49 14.66 -4.88
C TYR A 135 -17.12 15.62 -3.75
N GLN A 136 -16.48 15.09 -2.71
CA GLN A 136 -16.06 15.86 -1.53
C GLN A 136 -14.70 16.56 -1.70
N ARG A 137 -14.11 16.55 -2.90
CA ARG A 137 -12.82 17.19 -3.21
C ARG A 137 -12.74 18.64 -2.70
N PRO A 138 -13.72 19.54 -2.96
CA PRO A 138 -13.61 20.93 -2.49
C PRO A 138 -13.50 21.02 -0.97
N ALA A 139 -14.36 20.30 -0.25
CA ALA A 139 -14.37 20.31 1.22
C ALA A 139 -13.08 19.72 1.81
N LEU A 140 -12.59 18.61 1.25
CA LEU A 140 -11.34 17.98 1.67
C LEU A 140 -10.13 18.88 1.42
N VAL A 141 -10.03 19.50 0.24
CA VAL A 141 -8.93 20.41 -0.10
C VAL A 141 -8.93 21.63 0.82
N SER A 142 -10.10 22.23 1.10
CA SER A 142 -10.20 23.32 2.08
C SER A 142 -9.76 22.89 3.49
N ALA A 143 -10.16 21.71 3.95
CA ALA A 143 -9.75 21.19 5.25
C ALA A 143 -8.23 20.94 5.32
N LEU A 144 -7.62 20.46 4.23
CA LEU A 144 -6.17 20.27 4.13
C LEU A 144 -5.42 21.59 4.16
N GLN A 145 -5.87 22.59 3.39
CA GLN A 145 -5.25 23.92 3.37
C GLN A 145 -5.31 24.61 4.74
N GLN A 146 -6.41 24.42 5.48
CA GLN A 146 -6.54 24.92 6.86
C GLN A 146 -5.64 24.17 7.85
N SER A 147 -5.52 22.85 7.69
CA SER A 147 -4.76 22.01 8.64
C SER A 147 -3.25 22.02 8.38
N TYR A 148 -2.83 22.25 7.14
CA TYR A 148 -1.45 22.19 6.67
C TYR A 148 -1.11 23.39 5.76
N PRO A 149 -1.19 24.64 6.26
CA PRO A 149 -1.10 25.84 5.43
C PRO A 149 0.27 26.02 4.74
N GLN A 150 1.31 25.35 5.23
CA GLN A 150 2.66 25.41 4.65
C GLN A 150 2.93 24.31 3.63
N CYS A 151 2.04 23.33 3.50
CA CYS A 151 2.27 22.19 2.62
C CYS A 151 1.72 22.44 1.21
N SER A 152 2.47 21.98 0.21
CA SER A 152 1.98 21.87 -1.17
C SER A 152 1.08 20.65 -1.30
N ILE A 153 0.06 20.76 -2.15
CA ILE A 153 -0.93 19.70 -2.38
C ILE A 153 -0.83 19.21 -3.82
N TYR A 154 -0.63 17.91 -3.99
CA TYR A 154 -0.55 17.26 -5.29
C TYR A 154 -1.53 16.07 -5.37
N GLU A 155 -2.05 15.78 -6.54
CA GLU A 155 -2.95 14.65 -6.77
C GLU A 155 -2.30 13.56 -7.63
N ARG A 156 -2.45 12.32 -7.17
CA ARG A 156 -2.06 11.07 -7.84
C ARG A 156 -3.25 10.11 -7.92
N SER A 157 -4.39 10.62 -8.36
CA SER A 157 -5.60 9.84 -8.65
C SER A 157 -5.52 9.16 -10.03
N ASP A 158 -4.33 8.87 -10.55
CA ASP A 158 -4.05 8.25 -11.84
C ASP A 158 -4.08 6.71 -11.78
N VAL A 159 -4.98 6.15 -10.97
CA VAL A 159 -5.05 4.71 -10.70
C VAL A 159 -6.26 4.04 -11.33
N SER A 160 -6.07 2.80 -11.81
CA SER A 160 -7.09 2.03 -12.54
C SER A 160 -8.37 1.76 -11.75
N VAL A 161 -8.31 1.77 -10.41
CA VAL A 161 -9.48 1.52 -9.54
C VAL A 161 -10.60 2.55 -9.74
N ARG A 162 -10.27 3.79 -10.15
CA ARG A 162 -11.27 4.84 -10.42
C ARG A 162 -12.25 4.48 -11.53
N LYS A 163 -11.82 3.65 -12.50
CA LYS A 163 -12.71 3.11 -13.54
C LYS A 163 -13.86 2.29 -12.95
N LYS A 164 -13.65 1.60 -11.81
CA LYS A 164 -14.70 0.86 -11.10
C LYS A 164 -15.76 1.77 -10.46
N GLU A 165 -15.45 3.05 -10.30
CA GLU A 165 -16.35 4.07 -9.78
C GLU A 165 -16.92 4.97 -10.89
N GLY A 166 -16.57 4.70 -12.16
CA GLY A 166 -16.96 5.53 -13.31
C GLY A 166 -16.24 6.88 -13.36
N LEU A 167 -15.02 6.95 -12.81
CA LEU A 167 -14.22 8.18 -12.74
C LEU A 167 -13.01 8.10 -13.66
N GLU A 168 -12.67 9.22 -14.30
CA GLU A 168 -11.46 9.35 -15.10
C GLU A 168 -10.21 9.52 -14.21
N PRO A 169 -9.02 9.07 -14.66
CA PRO A 169 -7.75 9.33 -13.99
C PRO A 169 -7.46 10.83 -13.88
N VAL A 170 -6.95 11.28 -12.74
CA VAL A 170 -6.55 12.68 -12.51
C VAL A 170 -5.19 12.72 -11.84
N GLN A 171 -4.29 13.57 -12.32
CA GLN A 171 -3.02 13.86 -11.67
C GLN A 171 -2.63 15.32 -11.90
N GLY A 172 -1.92 15.91 -10.95
CA GLY A 172 -1.42 17.27 -11.08
C GLY A 172 -1.37 18.05 -9.78
N PRO A 173 -0.84 19.29 -9.83
CA PRO A 173 -0.84 20.18 -8.68
C PRO A 173 -2.26 20.64 -8.33
N ILE A 174 -2.58 20.69 -7.04
CA ILE A 174 -3.80 21.31 -6.51
C ILE A 174 -3.48 22.69 -5.94
N SER A 175 -2.44 22.83 -5.12
CA SER A 175 -2.01 24.11 -4.55
C SER A 175 -0.55 24.10 -4.12
N GLY A 176 0.07 25.27 -4.03
CA GLY A 176 1.47 25.41 -3.62
C GLY A 176 2.46 25.18 -4.78
N SER A 177 3.68 24.76 -4.43
CA SER A 177 4.76 24.50 -5.37
C SER A 177 4.63 23.13 -6.04
N LEU A 178 5.24 23.00 -7.23
CA LEU A 178 5.39 21.70 -7.88
C LEU A 178 6.46 20.86 -7.15
N PRO A 179 6.26 19.54 -6.99
CA PRO A 179 7.28 18.69 -6.44
C PRO A 179 8.51 18.62 -7.36
N PRO A 180 9.73 18.57 -6.79
CA PRO A 180 10.95 18.33 -7.56
C PRO A 180 10.88 16.97 -8.27
N ALA A 181 11.83 16.70 -9.17
CA ALA A 181 11.90 15.40 -9.84
C ALA A 181 12.13 14.25 -8.85
N LEU A 182 13.04 14.46 -7.89
CA LEU A 182 13.31 13.57 -6.78
C LEU A 182 13.33 14.39 -5.49
N MET A 183 12.71 13.85 -4.45
CA MET A 183 12.67 14.43 -3.11
C MET A 183 13.25 13.45 -2.11
N ALA A 184 14.15 13.90 -1.26
CA ALA A 184 14.65 13.07 -0.17
C ALA A 184 13.62 13.03 0.96
N ILE A 185 13.36 11.83 1.47
CA ILE A 185 12.58 11.56 2.68
C ILE A 185 13.45 10.77 3.65
N GLU A 186 13.04 10.70 4.92
CA GLU A 186 13.76 10.01 5.99
C GLU A 186 12.87 9.00 6.73
N GLU A 187 13.43 7.82 6.96
CA GLU A 187 12.86 6.81 7.86
C GLU A 187 13.98 6.09 8.62
N HIS A 188 13.92 6.00 9.95
CA HIS A 188 14.91 5.29 10.78
C HIS A 188 16.38 5.68 10.48
N GLY A 189 16.64 6.98 10.32
CA GLY A 189 17.95 7.53 9.98
C GLY A 189 18.45 7.18 8.57
N MET A 190 17.59 6.65 7.69
CA MET A 190 17.89 6.34 6.31
C MET A 190 17.15 7.30 5.38
N LYS A 191 17.87 7.85 4.42
CA LYS A 191 17.32 8.77 3.42
C LYS A 191 16.94 8.03 2.14
N LEU A 192 15.83 8.41 1.52
CA LEU A 192 15.34 7.80 0.28
C LEU A 192 14.81 8.87 -0.67
N LEU A 193 15.15 8.74 -1.95
CA LEU A 193 14.61 9.59 -3.01
C LEU A 193 13.28 9.05 -3.50
N VAL A 194 12.28 9.92 -3.54
CA VAL A 194 10.92 9.63 -4.03
C VAL A 194 10.57 10.54 -5.21
N ASP A 195 9.86 10.01 -6.19
CA ASP A 195 9.30 10.77 -7.31
C ASP A 195 7.78 10.85 -7.14
N ILE A 196 7.28 12.01 -6.69
CA ILE A 196 5.84 12.23 -6.48
C ILE A 196 5.07 12.21 -7.81
N LYS A 197 5.68 12.64 -8.93
CA LYS A 197 4.99 12.82 -10.21
C LYS A 197 4.93 11.53 -11.00
N GLY A 198 6.08 10.88 -11.20
CA GLY A 198 6.23 9.69 -12.02
C GLY A 198 6.34 8.38 -11.22
N GLY A 199 6.56 8.45 -9.91
CA GLY A 199 6.77 7.27 -9.07
C GLY A 199 5.52 6.41 -8.89
N HIS A 200 5.73 5.19 -8.40
CA HIS A 200 4.64 4.24 -8.14
C HIS A 200 3.73 4.72 -7.00
N LYS A 201 2.44 4.37 -7.07
CA LYS A 201 1.40 4.79 -6.11
C LYS A 201 1.29 6.32 -6.03
N THR A 202 1.66 6.91 -4.90
CA THR A 202 1.74 8.34 -4.61
C THR A 202 3.16 8.89 -4.79
N GLY A 203 4.13 8.00 -5.03
CA GLY A 203 5.54 8.32 -5.25
C GLY A 203 6.50 7.32 -4.60
N TYR A 204 6.06 6.60 -3.55
CA TYR A 204 6.88 5.59 -2.87
C TYR A 204 6.05 4.54 -2.09
N TYR A 205 6.70 3.46 -1.66
CA TYR A 205 6.12 2.37 -0.87
C TYR A 205 6.37 2.57 0.63
N LEU A 206 5.59 3.44 1.27
CA LEU A 206 5.65 3.68 2.73
C LEU A 206 5.18 2.46 3.55
N ASP A 207 4.37 1.57 2.95
CA ASP A 207 3.85 0.36 3.60
C ASP A 207 4.92 -0.69 3.93
N GLN A 208 6.06 -0.65 3.23
CA GLN A 208 7.18 -1.59 3.42
C GLN A 208 8.25 -1.09 4.41
N ARG A 209 8.02 0.03 5.11
CA ARG A 209 9.00 0.63 6.03
C ARG A 209 9.53 -0.35 7.08
N ASP A 210 8.62 -1.04 7.77
CA ASP A 210 9.01 -1.97 8.84
C ASP A 210 9.73 -3.20 8.26
N SER A 211 9.35 -3.65 7.06
CA SER A 211 10.05 -4.71 6.32
C SER A 211 11.49 -4.30 5.94
N ARG A 212 11.69 -3.05 5.51
CA ARG A 212 13.01 -2.48 5.20
C ARG A 212 13.88 -2.41 6.44
N LEU A 213 13.33 -1.91 7.56
CA LEU A 213 14.03 -1.91 8.85
C LEU A 213 14.41 -3.33 9.28
N ALA A 214 13.47 -4.28 9.16
CA ALA A 214 13.67 -5.69 9.44
C ALA A 214 14.77 -6.33 8.58
N THR A 215 14.98 -5.92 7.33
CA THR A 215 16.08 -6.43 6.51
C THR A 215 17.44 -6.22 7.19
N ARG A 216 17.63 -5.10 7.91
CA ARG A 216 18.92 -4.75 8.55
C ARG A 216 19.42 -5.83 9.52
N ARG A 217 18.52 -6.49 10.27
CA ARG A 217 18.90 -7.54 11.24
C ARG A 217 19.30 -8.87 10.59
N TYR A 218 18.97 -9.09 9.31
CA TYR A 218 19.26 -10.37 8.66
C TYR A 218 20.57 -10.38 7.86
N VAL A 219 21.16 -9.22 7.56
CA VAL A 219 22.10 -9.06 6.44
C VAL A 219 23.56 -8.80 6.81
N ALA A 220 23.91 -8.65 8.10
CA ALA A 220 25.29 -8.38 8.52
C ALA A 220 26.28 -9.41 7.97
N GLY A 221 27.30 -8.95 7.24
CA GLY A 221 28.35 -9.79 6.62
C GLY A 221 27.88 -10.71 5.47
N LYS A 222 26.62 -10.62 5.06
CA LYS A 222 25.99 -11.54 4.10
C LYS A 222 25.94 -11.01 2.68
N ARG A 223 25.83 -11.92 1.71
CA ARG A 223 25.53 -11.61 0.30
C ARG A 223 24.02 -11.62 0.08
N VAL A 224 23.49 -10.50 -0.41
CA VAL A 224 22.06 -10.22 -0.51
C VAL A 224 21.65 -10.11 -1.98
N LEU A 225 20.52 -10.72 -2.35
CA LEU A 225 19.83 -10.46 -3.62
C LEU A 225 18.52 -9.73 -3.34
N ASN A 226 18.30 -8.60 -3.99
CA ASN A 226 17.09 -7.79 -3.88
C ASN A 226 16.35 -7.81 -5.23
N CYS A 227 15.31 -8.64 -5.32
CA CYS A 227 14.50 -8.82 -6.52
C CYS A 227 13.34 -7.81 -6.55
N PHE A 228 13.04 -7.28 -7.75
CA PHE A 228 12.04 -6.22 -7.94
C PHE A 228 12.40 -4.98 -7.10
N SER A 229 13.67 -4.59 -7.19
CA SER A 229 14.32 -3.68 -6.26
C SER A 229 13.74 -2.26 -6.25
N TYR A 230 13.04 -1.87 -7.32
CA TYR A 230 12.53 -0.52 -7.54
C TYR A 230 13.65 0.51 -7.31
N THR A 231 13.41 1.56 -6.53
CA THR A 231 14.40 2.60 -6.20
C THR A 231 15.35 2.19 -5.05
N GLY A 232 15.45 0.89 -4.76
CA GLY A 232 16.52 0.33 -3.92
C GLY A 232 16.31 0.39 -2.41
N GLY A 233 15.09 0.66 -1.91
CA GLY A 233 14.87 0.83 -0.46
C GLY A 233 15.38 -0.32 0.42
N PHE A 234 15.20 -1.57 -0.03
CA PHE A 234 15.75 -2.75 0.64
C PHE A 234 17.27 -2.87 0.51
N ALA A 235 17.86 -2.40 -0.59
CA ALA A 235 19.31 -2.43 -0.79
C ALA A 235 20.02 -1.41 0.11
N ILE A 236 19.48 -0.20 0.25
CA ILE A 236 19.97 0.79 1.21
C ILE A 236 19.88 0.25 2.63
N SER A 237 18.75 -0.41 2.97
CA SER A 237 18.61 -1.08 4.26
C SER A 237 19.64 -2.19 4.46
N ALA A 238 19.91 -3.00 3.44
CA ALA A 238 20.93 -4.05 3.50
C ALA A 238 22.35 -3.48 3.74
N LEU A 239 22.70 -2.39 3.06
CA LEU A 239 23.98 -1.70 3.22
C LEU A 239 24.13 -1.08 4.63
N ILE A 240 23.09 -0.42 5.14
CA ILE A 240 23.07 0.10 6.53
C ILE A 240 23.18 -1.07 7.53
N GLY A 241 22.53 -2.20 7.23
CA GLY A 241 22.66 -3.46 7.96
C GLY A 241 24.00 -4.18 7.76
N GLN A 242 24.98 -3.53 7.14
CA GLN A 242 26.35 -4.01 6.97
C GLN A 242 26.47 -5.31 6.17
N CYS A 243 25.67 -5.46 5.10
CA CYS A 243 25.88 -6.57 4.16
C CYS A 243 27.28 -6.55 3.53
N ARG A 244 27.78 -7.73 3.18
CA ARG A 244 29.02 -7.88 2.41
C ARG A 244 28.84 -7.37 0.98
N GLN A 245 27.71 -7.72 0.36
CA GLN A 245 27.34 -7.31 -0.99
C GLN A 245 25.82 -7.35 -1.12
N VAL A 246 25.23 -6.42 -1.88
CA VAL A 246 23.84 -6.47 -2.32
C VAL A 246 23.73 -6.33 -3.84
N ILE A 247 23.01 -7.25 -4.47
CA ILE A 247 22.68 -7.20 -5.90
C ILE A 247 21.21 -6.83 -6.02
N SER A 248 20.92 -5.70 -6.67
CA SER A 248 19.56 -5.21 -6.89
C SER A 248 19.15 -5.43 -8.34
N VAL A 249 17.97 -6.01 -8.54
CA VAL A 249 17.47 -6.40 -9.85
C VAL A 249 16.15 -5.71 -10.11
N ASP A 250 16.04 -5.02 -11.24
CA ASP A 250 14.77 -4.43 -11.69
C ASP A 250 14.72 -4.34 -13.22
N THR A 251 13.52 -4.22 -13.78
CA THR A 251 13.34 -4.00 -15.22
C THR A 251 13.52 -2.54 -15.62
N SER A 252 13.30 -1.59 -14.71
CA SER A 252 13.44 -0.15 -14.99
C SER A 252 14.86 0.33 -14.73
N GLN A 253 15.49 0.92 -15.76
CA GLN A 253 16.79 1.55 -15.61
C GLN A 253 16.70 2.80 -14.73
N GLU A 254 15.62 3.57 -14.90
CA GLU A 254 15.38 4.78 -14.13
C GLU A 254 15.29 4.49 -12.63
N ALA A 255 14.60 3.40 -12.24
CA ALA A 255 14.52 2.97 -10.85
C ALA A 255 15.91 2.59 -10.28
N LEU A 256 16.72 1.85 -11.05
CA LEU A 256 18.08 1.48 -10.67
C LEU A 256 19.01 2.71 -10.56
N ASP A 257 18.82 3.72 -11.40
CA ASP A 257 19.58 4.97 -11.33
C ASP A 257 19.25 5.77 -10.06
N ILE A 258 17.98 5.80 -9.65
CA ILE A 258 17.56 6.37 -8.36
C ILE A 258 18.15 5.54 -7.21
N ALA A 259 18.18 4.21 -7.33
CA ALA A 259 18.77 3.35 -6.31
C ALA A 259 20.27 3.62 -6.12
N ARG A 260 21.02 3.90 -7.19
CA ARG A 260 22.42 4.37 -7.11
C ARG A 260 22.54 5.71 -6.42
N GLN A 261 21.67 6.68 -6.75
CA GLN A 261 21.66 7.98 -6.08
C GLN A 261 21.37 7.85 -4.58
N ASN A 262 20.50 6.92 -4.18
CA ASN A 262 20.21 6.64 -2.78
C ASN A 262 21.43 6.13 -1.99
N ILE A 263 22.35 5.38 -2.62
CA ILE A 263 23.63 4.98 -1.99
C ILE A 263 24.46 6.22 -1.65
N THR A 264 24.65 7.09 -2.64
CA THR A 264 25.41 8.34 -2.47
C THR A 264 24.77 9.24 -1.42
N LEU A 265 23.44 9.37 -1.43
CA LEU A 265 22.67 10.17 -0.47
C LEU A 265 22.90 9.74 1.00
N ASN A 266 23.08 8.44 1.22
CA ASN A 266 23.34 7.86 2.54
C ASN A 266 24.85 7.69 2.84
N GLN A 267 25.74 8.16 1.95
CA GLN A 267 27.19 8.01 2.08
C GLN A 267 27.63 6.55 2.27
N LEU A 268 26.95 5.63 1.58
CA LEU A 268 27.22 4.19 1.65
C LEU A 268 28.24 3.80 0.58
N ASP A 269 28.98 2.71 0.83
CA ASP A 269 30.01 2.22 -0.09
C ASP A 269 29.39 1.64 -1.38
N PRO A 270 29.57 2.30 -2.54
CA PRO A 270 29.02 1.81 -3.80
C PRO A 270 29.67 0.51 -4.27
N ALA A 271 30.89 0.17 -3.82
CA ALA A 271 31.57 -1.06 -4.21
C ALA A 271 30.87 -2.32 -3.68
N LYS A 272 30.02 -2.19 -2.66
CA LYS A 272 29.22 -3.28 -2.10
C LYS A 272 27.88 -3.48 -2.81
N ALA A 273 27.55 -2.65 -3.81
CA ALA A 273 26.27 -2.68 -4.47
C ALA A 273 26.38 -2.92 -5.97
N GLU A 274 25.58 -3.86 -6.48
CA GLU A 274 25.44 -4.14 -7.90
C GLU A 274 23.98 -3.89 -8.33
N PHE A 275 23.80 -3.37 -9.55
CA PHE A 275 22.50 -3.05 -10.10
C PHE A 275 22.35 -3.68 -11.48
N VAL A 276 21.43 -4.62 -11.60
CA VAL A 276 21.23 -5.44 -12.80
C VAL A 276 19.87 -5.12 -13.41
N ARG A 277 19.88 -4.60 -14.63
CA ARG A 277 18.65 -4.40 -15.41
C ARG A 277 18.30 -5.66 -16.18
N ASP A 278 17.35 -6.44 -15.68
CA ASP A 278 16.87 -7.65 -16.35
C ASP A 278 15.46 -8.03 -15.88
N ASP A 279 14.81 -8.92 -16.61
CA ASP A 279 13.65 -9.65 -16.13
C ASP A 279 14.07 -10.56 -14.95
N VAL A 280 13.43 -10.36 -13.80
CA VAL A 280 13.79 -11.06 -12.56
C VAL A 280 13.67 -12.58 -12.72
N PHE A 281 12.62 -13.07 -13.40
CA PHE A 281 12.43 -14.50 -13.60
C PHE A 281 13.52 -15.12 -14.48
N LYS A 282 13.96 -14.42 -15.52
CA LYS A 282 15.08 -14.86 -16.37
C LYS A 282 16.39 -14.84 -15.61
N LEU A 283 16.68 -13.77 -14.86
CA LEU A 283 17.91 -13.65 -14.10
C LEU A 283 18.03 -14.72 -13.02
N LEU A 284 16.96 -14.99 -12.27
CA LEU A 284 16.97 -16.02 -11.23
C LEU A 284 17.25 -17.42 -11.80
N ARG A 285 16.66 -17.76 -12.96
CA ARG A 285 16.95 -19.03 -13.64
C ARG A 285 18.42 -19.11 -14.08
N ARG A 286 18.95 -18.02 -14.64
CA ARG A 286 20.36 -17.93 -15.02
C ARG A 286 21.29 -18.10 -13.84
N TYR A 287 21.04 -17.40 -12.72
CA TYR A 287 21.79 -17.56 -11.49
C TYR A 287 21.72 -18.99 -10.95
N ARG A 288 20.55 -19.62 -11.00
CA ARG A 288 20.39 -21.02 -10.59
C ARG A 288 21.25 -21.94 -11.45
N ASP A 289 21.20 -21.76 -12.76
CA ASP A 289 21.95 -22.59 -13.71
C ASP A 289 23.47 -22.36 -13.62
N GLN A 290 23.89 -21.17 -13.18
CA GLN A 290 25.28 -20.83 -12.88
C GLN A 290 25.75 -21.31 -11.49
N GLY A 291 24.84 -21.84 -10.66
CA GLY A 291 25.16 -22.28 -9.30
C GLY A 291 25.38 -21.13 -8.31
N GLU A 292 24.91 -19.93 -8.63
CA GLU A 292 25.00 -18.77 -7.74
C GLU A 292 24.28 -19.01 -6.42
N LYS A 293 24.82 -18.44 -5.34
CA LYS A 293 24.27 -18.56 -3.99
C LYS A 293 24.23 -17.25 -3.22
N PHE A 294 23.18 -17.10 -2.43
CA PHE A 294 22.94 -15.94 -1.58
C PHE A 294 22.60 -16.38 -0.15
N ASP A 295 22.88 -15.49 0.79
CA ASP A 295 22.58 -15.72 2.21
C ASP A 295 21.25 -15.08 2.61
N VAL A 296 20.85 -14.02 1.90
CA VAL A 296 19.53 -13.38 2.05
C VAL A 296 18.98 -13.02 0.67
N ILE A 297 17.71 -13.32 0.43
CA ILE A 297 16.98 -12.88 -0.76
C ILE A 297 15.76 -12.08 -0.31
N VAL A 298 15.56 -10.90 -0.89
CA VAL A 298 14.34 -10.10 -0.77
C VAL A 298 13.53 -10.26 -2.06
N MET A 299 12.24 -10.56 -1.90
CA MET A 299 11.31 -10.87 -2.99
C MET A 299 10.01 -10.08 -2.84
N ASP A 300 9.93 -8.91 -3.46
CA ASP A 300 8.75 -8.03 -3.41
C ASP A 300 8.16 -7.77 -4.82
N PRO A 301 7.56 -8.79 -5.47
CA PRO A 301 7.05 -8.65 -6.82
C PRO A 301 5.82 -7.71 -6.90
N PRO A 302 5.52 -7.15 -8.09
CA PRO A 302 4.28 -6.44 -8.31
C PRO A 302 3.05 -7.35 -8.11
N LYS A 303 1.86 -6.75 -8.06
CA LYS A 303 0.60 -7.51 -7.90
C LYS A 303 0.38 -8.42 -9.12
N PHE A 304 0.41 -9.74 -8.91
CA PHE A 304 0.03 -10.71 -9.93
C PHE A 304 -1.49 -10.97 -10.00
N VAL A 305 -2.25 -10.60 -8.95
CA VAL A 305 -3.71 -10.78 -8.90
C VAL A 305 -4.41 -9.44 -8.92
N GLU A 306 -5.18 -9.16 -9.98
CA GLU A 306 -6.09 -8.00 -10.03
C GLU A 306 -7.56 -8.35 -9.78
N ASN A 307 -7.94 -9.59 -10.08
CA ASN A 307 -9.30 -10.10 -9.92
C ASN A 307 -9.31 -11.60 -9.55
N LYS A 308 -10.46 -12.10 -9.07
CA LYS A 308 -10.59 -13.48 -8.57
C LYS A 308 -10.28 -14.55 -9.63
N ASN A 309 -10.56 -14.28 -10.91
CA ASN A 309 -10.35 -15.24 -11.99
C ASN A 309 -8.85 -15.49 -12.26
N GLN A 310 -8.00 -14.51 -11.96
CA GLN A 310 -6.55 -14.61 -12.15
C GLN A 310 -5.82 -15.24 -10.95
N LEU A 311 -6.53 -15.52 -9.83
CA LEU A 311 -5.91 -15.95 -8.57
C LEU A 311 -5.05 -17.21 -8.77
N MET A 312 -5.56 -18.23 -9.48
CA MET A 312 -4.82 -19.47 -9.75
C MET A 312 -3.58 -19.27 -10.62
N GLY A 313 -3.63 -18.35 -11.59
CA GLY A 313 -2.47 -17.99 -12.41
C GLY A 313 -1.40 -17.30 -11.57
N ALA A 314 -1.79 -16.33 -10.76
CA ALA A 314 -0.89 -15.63 -9.86
C ALA A 314 -0.26 -16.54 -8.79
N CYS A 315 -1.02 -17.49 -8.23
CA CYS A 315 -0.48 -18.46 -7.26
C CYS A 315 0.69 -19.24 -7.86
N ARG A 316 0.60 -19.63 -9.14
CA ARG A 316 1.70 -20.30 -9.86
C ARG A 316 2.91 -19.39 -10.04
N GLY A 317 2.70 -18.11 -10.39
CA GLY A 317 3.79 -17.13 -10.48
C GLY A 317 4.51 -16.91 -9.14
N TYR A 318 3.74 -16.80 -8.04
CA TYR A 318 4.30 -16.73 -6.69
C TYR A 318 5.03 -18.01 -6.29
N LYS A 319 4.52 -19.20 -6.66
CA LYS A 319 5.21 -20.46 -6.39
C LYS A 319 6.57 -20.50 -7.11
N ASP A 320 6.59 -20.24 -8.41
CA ASP A 320 7.79 -20.29 -9.25
C ASP A 320 8.89 -19.34 -8.75
N ILE A 321 8.53 -18.08 -8.43
CA ILE A 321 9.52 -17.10 -7.97
C ILE A 321 10.10 -17.44 -6.59
N ASN A 322 9.28 -17.97 -5.67
CA ASN A 322 9.75 -18.38 -4.35
C ASN A 322 10.58 -19.68 -4.43
N MET A 323 10.22 -20.61 -5.32
CA MET A 323 10.97 -21.84 -5.56
C MET A 323 12.38 -21.52 -6.08
N LEU A 324 12.48 -20.62 -7.08
CA LEU A 324 13.78 -20.16 -7.59
C LEU A 324 14.61 -19.48 -6.49
N ALA A 325 13.98 -18.68 -5.63
CA ALA A 325 14.67 -18.06 -4.50
C ALA A 325 15.23 -19.12 -3.53
N PHE A 326 14.45 -20.15 -3.17
CA PHE A 326 14.95 -21.24 -2.32
C PHE A 326 16.10 -22.03 -2.96
N GLN A 327 16.07 -22.23 -4.28
CA GLN A 327 17.16 -22.88 -5.02
C GLN A 327 18.45 -22.06 -5.01
N LEU A 328 18.36 -20.73 -4.83
CA LEU A 328 19.50 -19.80 -4.79
C LEU A 328 20.03 -19.52 -3.37
N LEU A 329 19.34 -19.98 -2.32
CA LEU A 329 19.79 -19.78 -0.95
C LEU A 329 20.83 -20.82 -0.51
N ASN A 330 21.77 -20.37 0.31
CA ASN A 330 22.64 -21.24 1.12
C ASN A 330 21.83 -21.93 2.24
N PRO A 331 22.29 -23.07 2.78
CA PRO A 331 21.77 -23.59 4.06
C PRO A 331 21.83 -22.52 5.15
N GLY A 332 20.76 -22.36 5.92
CA GLY A 332 20.60 -21.26 6.88
C GLY A 332 20.30 -19.89 6.27
N GLY A 333 20.22 -19.79 4.93
CA GLY A 333 19.87 -18.57 4.22
C GLY A 333 18.41 -18.17 4.45
N VAL A 334 18.12 -16.87 4.28
CA VAL A 334 16.80 -16.29 4.62
C VAL A 334 16.14 -15.68 3.38
N LEU A 335 14.89 -16.07 3.12
CA LEU A 335 14.00 -15.44 2.15
C LEU A 335 13.05 -14.46 2.84
N LEU A 336 13.08 -13.19 2.47
CA LEU A 336 12.08 -12.19 2.83
C LEU A 336 11.14 -11.99 1.64
N THR A 337 9.95 -12.58 1.69
CA THR A 337 9.04 -12.63 0.53
C THR A 337 7.68 -11.99 0.81
N PHE A 338 7.12 -11.30 -0.17
CA PHE A 338 5.96 -10.42 -0.01
C PHE A 338 4.89 -10.62 -1.09
N SER A 339 3.66 -10.26 -0.74
CA SER A 339 2.54 -10.09 -1.66
C SER A 339 1.65 -8.93 -1.18
N CYS A 340 1.27 -8.04 -2.10
CA CYS A 340 0.41 -6.89 -1.80
C CYS A 340 -1.01 -7.01 -2.41
N SER A 341 -1.44 -8.22 -2.77
CA SER A 341 -2.79 -8.46 -3.28
C SER A 341 -3.79 -8.73 -2.16
N GLY A 342 -4.88 -7.95 -2.11
CA GLY A 342 -5.98 -8.18 -1.16
C GLY A 342 -6.75 -9.49 -1.38
N LEU A 343 -6.62 -10.12 -2.54
CA LEU A 343 -7.20 -11.45 -2.82
C LEU A 343 -6.30 -12.60 -2.33
N MET A 344 -5.03 -12.31 -2.02
CA MET A 344 -4.08 -13.26 -1.48
C MET A 344 -4.15 -13.21 0.05
N THR A 345 -4.80 -14.20 0.66
CA THR A 345 -4.81 -14.31 2.12
C THR A 345 -3.43 -14.71 2.64
N SER A 346 -3.16 -14.42 3.92
CA SER A 346 -1.91 -14.82 4.55
C SER A 346 -1.69 -16.33 4.47
N ASP A 347 -2.73 -17.11 4.78
CA ASP A 347 -2.68 -18.57 4.82
C ASP A 347 -2.45 -19.15 3.42
N LEU A 348 -3.07 -18.57 2.39
CA LEU A 348 -2.85 -19.00 1.00
C LEU A 348 -1.42 -18.72 0.58
N PHE A 349 -0.89 -17.53 0.90
CA PHE A 349 0.50 -17.19 0.58
C PHE A 349 1.50 -18.10 1.30
N GLN A 350 1.25 -18.40 2.59
CA GLN A 350 2.08 -19.33 3.35
C GLN A 350 2.09 -20.75 2.74
N LYS A 351 0.93 -21.24 2.28
CA LYS A 351 0.83 -22.52 1.56
C LYS A 351 1.61 -22.52 0.25
N ILE A 352 1.56 -21.42 -0.51
CA ILE A 352 2.33 -21.27 -1.75
C ILE A 352 3.83 -21.33 -1.47
N ILE A 353 4.30 -20.67 -0.40
CA ILE A 353 5.71 -20.70 0.00
C ILE A 353 6.12 -22.11 0.42
N ALA A 354 5.28 -22.81 1.19
CA ALA A 354 5.55 -24.20 1.60
C ALA A 354 5.64 -25.13 0.38
N ASP A 355 4.71 -25.01 -0.57
CA ASP A 355 4.70 -25.78 -1.82
C ASP A 355 5.93 -25.46 -2.70
N ALA A 356 6.36 -24.20 -2.73
CA ALA A 356 7.59 -23.79 -3.42
C ALA A 356 8.86 -24.38 -2.78
N ALA A 357 8.89 -24.53 -1.44
CA ALA A 357 10.01 -25.14 -0.73
C ALA A 357 10.12 -26.65 -1.01
N VAL A 358 8.98 -27.36 -1.03
CA VAL A 358 8.92 -28.78 -1.40
C VAL A 358 9.47 -29.01 -2.82
N ASP A 359 9.02 -28.23 -3.80
CA ASP A 359 9.51 -28.35 -5.19
C ASP A 359 10.98 -27.93 -5.34
N ALA A 360 11.48 -27.06 -4.46
CA ALA A 360 12.90 -26.71 -4.38
C ALA A 360 13.76 -27.79 -3.71
N GLY A 361 13.14 -28.83 -3.10
CA GLY A 361 13.83 -29.87 -2.34
C GLY A 361 14.46 -29.33 -1.05
N ARG A 362 13.81 -28.37 -0.39
CA ARG A 362 14.32 -27.69 0.82
C ARG A 362 13.27 -27.66 1.91
N ASP A 363 13.69 -27.93 3.14
CA ASP A 363 12.87 -27.62 4.33
C ASP A 363 13.09 -26.17 4.74
N VAL A 364 12.00 -25.49 5.14
CA VAL A 364 12.02 -24.07 5.51
C VAL A 364 11.23 -23.82 6.79
N GLN A 365 11.72 -22.87 7.59
CA GLN A 365 11.07 -22.41 8.81
C GLN A 365 10.53 -20.99 8.61
N PHE A 366 9.24 -20.77 8.89
CA PHE A 366 8.70 -19.41 9.01
C PHE A 366 9.14 -18.83 10.35
N ILE A 367 10.00 -17.82 10.32
CA ILE A 367 10.61 -17.23 11.53
C ILE A 367 10.06 -15.84 11.84
N GLU A 368 9.41 -15.19 10.88
CA GLU A 368 8.72 -13.92 11.10
C GLU A 368 7.60 -13.70 10.07
N GLN A 369 6.60 -12.91 10.45
CA GLN A 369 5.53 -12.45 9.58
C GLN A 369 5.55 -10.92 9.51
N PHE A 370 5.54 -10.39 8.29
CA PHE A 370 5.51 -8.95 8.01
C PHE A 370 4.08 -8.47 7.73
N ARG A 371 3.86 -7.18 8.00
CA ARG A 371 2.61 -6.46 7.75
C ARG A 371 2.90 -5.08 7.18
N GLN A 372 1.87 -4.46 6.61
CA GLN A 372 1.91 -3.03 6.28
C GLN A 372 2.19 -2.21 7.54
N ALA A 373 3.01 -1.17 7.39
CA ALA A 373 3.47 -0.36 8.50
C ALA A 373 2.35 0.35 9.26
N ALA A 374 2.64 0.84 10.48
CA ALA A 374 1.64 1.35 11.42
C ALA A 374 0.86 2.61 10.95
N ASP A 375 1.36 3.35 9.98
CA ASP A 375 0.66 4.45 9.29
C ASP A 375 -0.35 3.96 8.22
N HIS A 376 -0.40 2.64 7.98
CA HIS A 376 -1.40 1.94 7.18
C HIS A 376 -2.32 1.08 8.08
N PRO A 377 -3.03 1.68 9.05
CA PRO A 377 -3.84 0.93 9.99
C PRO A 377 -4.94 0.14 9.29
N VAL A 378 -5.44 -0.88 9.97
CA VAL A 378 -6.62 -1.66 9.56
C VAL A 378 -7.66 -1.48 10.64
N ILE A 379 -8.75 -0.76 10.34
CA ILE A 379 -9.86 -0.62 11.28
C ILE A 379 -10.54 -1.98 11.47
N SER A 380 -10.94 -2.30 12.70
CA SER A 380 -11.50 -3.60 13.05
C SER A 380 -12.77 -3.98 12.27
N SER A 381 -13.52 -2.99 11.80
CA SER A 381 -14.73 -3.20 11.01
C SER A 381 -14.48 -3.39 9.51
N TYR A 382 -13.22 -3.37 9.07
CA TYR A 382 -12.83 -3.50 7.66
C TYR A 382 -11.52 -4.33 7.54
N PRO A 383 -11.59 -5.66 7.77
CA PRO A 383 -10.42 -6.54 7.69
C PRO A 383 -9.78 -6.59 6.29
N GLU A 384 -10.53 -6.29 5.23
CA GLU A 384 -10.02 -6.22 3.85
C GLU A 384 -8.97 -5.11 3.64
N GLY A 385 -8.87 -4.17 4.59
CA GLY A 385 -7.79 -3.17 4.62
C GLY A 385 -6.39 -3.76 4.85
N LEU A 386 -6.29 -5.01 5.32
CA LEU A 386 -5.03 -5.74 5.43
C LEU A 386 -4.67 -6.35 4.07
N TYR A 387 -3.90 -5.63 3.24
CA TYR A 387 -3.55 -6.09 1.89
C TYR A 387 -2.11 -6.61 1.80
N LEU A 388 -1.16 -6.07 2.56
CA LEU A 388 0.23 -6.53 2.53
C LEU A 388 0.39 -7.81 3.36
N LYS A 389 1.10 -8.81 2.80
CA LYS A 389 1.52 -10.04 3.46
C LYS A 389 3.01 -10.21 3.20
N GLY A 390 3.76 -10.64 4.20
CA GLY A 390 5.13 -11.08 3.99
C GLY A 390 5.59 -12.05 5.07
N PHE A 391 6.64 -12.79 4.75
CA PHE A 391 7.25 -13.75 5.66
C PHE A 391 8.78 -13.72 5.53
N ALA A 392 9.45 -13.93 6.67
CA ALA A 392 10.84 -14.35 6.70
C ALA A 392 10.90 -15.88 6.82
N CYS A 393 11.55 -16.53 5.86
CA CYS A 393 11.67 -17.98 5.79
C CYS A 393 13.14 -18.37 5.83
N ARG A 394 13.55 -19.23 6.76
CA ARG A 394 14.93 -19.74 6.87
C ARG A 394 15.02 -21.13 6.25
N VAL A 395 15.97 -21.32 5.34
CA VAL A 395 16.30 -22.64 4.78
C VAL A 395 17.06 -23.47 5.83
N MET A 396 16.66 -24.73 6.02
CA MET A 396 17.29 -25.65 6.98
C MET A 396 18.60 -26.23 6.48
#